data_AF-A0AAN5D3B0-F1
#
_entry.id   AF-A0AAN5D3B0-F1
#
_cell.length_a   1.000
_cell.length_b   1.000
_cell.length_c   1.000
_cell.angle_alpha   90.00
_cell.angle_beta   90.00
_cell.angle_gamma   90.00
#
_symmetry.space_group_name_H-M   'P 1'
#
loop_
_entity.id
_entity.type
_entity.pdbx_description
1 polymer ?
#
loop_
_entity_poly.entity_id
_entity_poly.type
_entity_poly.pdbx_seq_one_letter_code
_entity_poly.pdbx_strand_id
1 'polypeptide(L)'
;QQVEIKDVVYEEFVDLLLMIFSVPAQITDSTLLHVLALGDRFQMKQVLVQSEEYLMKTTKFSKALKLHLSDQYRLEGLKLSTCYI
;
A
#
# COMPACT_ATOMS: atom_id res chain seq x y z
N GLN A 1 -17.82 -23.13 -1.99
CA GLN A 1 -17.60 -22.80 -0.57
C GLN A 1 -17.44 -21.29 -0.49
N GLN A 2 -18.16 -20.60 0.40
CA GLN A 2 -18.11 -19.14 0.54
C GLN A 2 -17.30 -18.78 1.78
N VAL A 3 -16.42 -17.78 1.67
CA VAL A 3 -15.64 -17.25 2.79
C VAL A 3 -16.11 -15.83 3.06
N GLU A 4 -16.55 -15.58 4.29
CA GLU A 4 -16.91 -14.24 4.74
C GLU A 4 -15.63 -13.48 5.14
N ILE A 5 -15.47 -12.27 4.61
CA ILE A 5 -14.38 -11.36 4.99
C ILE A 5 -14.97 -10.30 5.91
N LYS A 6 -14.70 -10.41 7.22
CA LYS A 6 -15.15 -9.46 8.24
C LYS A 6 -14.20 -8.26 8.33
N ASP A 7 -14.69 -7.12 8.80
CA ASP A 7 -13.88 -5.93 9.07
C ASP A 7 -13.10 -5.41 7.84
N VAL A 8 -13.73 -5.46 6.67
CA VAL A 8 -13.24 -4.85 5.43
C VAL A 8 -14.35 -4.02 4.85
N VAL A 9 -14.04 -2.77 4.50
CA VAL A 9 -14.98 -1.91 3.78
C VAL A 9 -15.05 -2.40 2.33
N TYR A 10 -16.28 -2.63 1.85
CA TYR A 10 -16.51 -3.19 0.51
C TYR A 10 -15.79 -2.39 -0.59
N GLU A 11 -15.86 -1.06 -0.52
CA GLU A 11 -15.25 -0.16 -1.51
C GLU A 11 -13.72 -0.29 -1.54
N GLU A 12 -13.06 -0.33 -0.38
CA GLU A 12 -11.61 -0.52 -0.28
C GLU A 12 -11.16 -1.88 -0.84
N PHE A 13 -11.98 -2.92 -0.63
CA PHE A 13 -11.71 -4.24 -1.19
C PHE A 13 -11.85 -4.25 -2.71
N VAL A 14 -12.85 -3.54 -3.25
CA VAL A 14 -13.00 -3.37 -4.70
C VAL A 14 -11.79 -2.62 -5.27
N ASP A 15 -11.28 -1.58 -4.61
CA ASP A 15 -10.07 -0.86 -5.05
C ASP A 15 -8.85 -1.79 -5.10
N LEU A 16 -8.66 -2.65 -4.09
CA LEU A 16 -7.63 -3.68 -4.10
C LEU A 16 -7.79 -4.64 -5.28
N LEU A 17 -9.01 -5.14 -5.52
CA LEU A 17 -9.32 -6.05 -6.61
C LEU A 17 -9.05 -5.40 -7.98
N LEU A 18 -9.46 -4.15 -8.15
CA LEU A 18 -9.17 -3.39 -9.37
C LEU A 18 -7.67 -3.22 -9.58
N MET A 19 -6.89 -3.07 -8.51
CA MET A 19 -5.45 -2.95 -8.63
C MET A 19 -4.75 -4.25 -9.05
N ILE A 20 -5.21 -5.40 -8.56
CA ILE A 20 -4.63 -6.69 -8.97
C ILE A 20 -5.11 -7.15 -10.35
N PHE A 21 -6.33 -6.78 -10.77
CA PHE A 21 -6.93 -7.27 -12.01
C PHE A 21 -6.84 -6.27 -13.18
N SER A 22 -6.78 -4.97 -12.89
CA SER A 22 -6.70 -3.90 -13.90
C SER A 22 -5.34 -3.23 -13.82
N VAL A 23 -4.44 -3.59 -14.73
CA VAL A 23 -3.24 -2.80 -15.04
C VAL A 23 -3.70 -1.67 -15.97
N PRO A 24 -3.93 -0.43 -15.50
CA PRO A 24 -3.15 0.25 -14.48
C PRO A 24 -4.05 1.00 -13.46
N ALA A 25 -4.54 0.33 -12.41
CA ALA A 25 -5.06 1.08 -11.28
C ALA A 25 -3.88 1.82 -10.64
N GLN A 26 -3.83 3.14 -10.83
CA GLN A 26 -2.77 3.95 -10.27
C GLN A 26 -3.01 4.09 -8.77
N ILE A 27 -2.00 3.79 -7.96
CA ILE A 27 -2.03 4.13 -6.54
C ILE A 27 -2.13 5.65 -6.44
N THR A 28 -3.16 6.12 -5.75
CA THR A 28 -3.39 7.54 -5.49
C THR A 28 -3.19 7.81 -4.01
N ASP A 29 -3.05 9.08 -3.64
CA ASP A 29 -2.85 9.45 -2.24
C ASP A 29 -4.01 9.00 -1.33
N SER A 30 -5.24 8.97 -1.87
CA SER A 30 -6.44 8.49 -1.17
C SER A 30 -6.52 6.98 -1.07
N THR A 31 -5.95 6.24 -2.03
CA THR A 31 -6.02 4.77 -2.04
C THR A 31 -4.86 4.09 -1.34
N LEU A 32 -3.72 4.78 -1.23
CA LEU A 32 -2.49 4.25 -0.67
C LEU A 32 -2.66 3.60 0.72
N LEU A 33 -3.35 4.26 1.65
CA LEU A 33 -3.44 3.80 3.04
C LEU A 33 -4.25 2.50 3.19
N HIS A 34 -5.43 2.43 2.56
CA HIS A 34 -6.25 1.22 2.64
C HIS A 34 -5.64 0.09 1.81
N VAL A 35 -5.03 0.39 0.66
CA VAL A 35 -4.34 -0.61 -0.17
C VAL A 35 -3.15 -1.21 0.59
N LEU A 36 -2.37 -0.41 1.34
CA LEU A 36 -1.29 -0.92 2.20
C LEU A 36 -1.85 -1.82 3.31
N ALA A 37 -2.93 -1.40 3.98
CA ALA A 37 -3.56 -2.19 5.04
C ALA A 37 -4.09 -3.53 4.53
N LEU A 38 -4.76 -3.53 3.37
CA LEU A 38 -5.27 -4.74 2.75
C LEU A 38 -4.14 -5.60 2.17
N GLY A 39 -3.12 -4.98 1.58
CA GLY A 39 -1.93 -5.66 1.07
C GLY A 39 -1.19 -6.42 2.16
N ASP A 40 -1.01 -5.82 3.34
CA ASP A 40 -0.43 -6.48 4.51
C ASP A 40 -1.34 -7.60 5.02
N ARG A 41 -2.65 -7.32 5.19
CA ARG A 41 -3.64 -8.28 5.67
C ARG A 41 -3.75 -9.54 4.80
N PHE A 42 -3.77 -9.37 3.48
CA PHE A 42 -3.85 -10.46 2.51
C PHE A 42 -2.46 -10.97 2.07
N GLN A 43 -1.38 -10.46 2.67
CA GLN A 43 0.01 -10.81 2.36
C GLN A 43 0.38 -10.66 0.87
N MET A 44 -0.21 -9.65 0.21
CA MET A 44 -0.01 -9.36 -1.20
C MET A 44 1.26 -8.53 -1.40
N LYS A 45 2.40 -9.21 -1.55
CA LYS A 45 3.71 -8.54 -1.71
C LYS A 45 3.77 -7.56 -2.89
N GLN A 46 3.11 -7.87 -4.01
CA GLN A 46 3.11 -7.00 -5.19
C GLN A 46 2.47 -5.63 -4.90
N VAL A 47 1.39 -5.63 -4.11
CA VAL A 47 0.69 -4.42 -3.66
C VAL A 47 1.60 -3.55 -2.80
N LEU A 48 2.30 -4.17 -1.85
CA LEU A 48 3.23 -3.48 -0.96
C LEU A 48 4.39 -2.86 -1.75
N VAL A 49 4.98 -3.59 -2.70
CA VAL A 49 6.07 -3.09 -3.56
C VAL A 49 5.61 -1.93 -4.44
N GLN A 50 4.44 -2.02 -5.07
CA GLN A 50 3.92 -0.91 -5.89
C GLN A 50 3.64 0.34 -5.04
N SER A 51 3.08 0.15 -3.84
CA SER A 51 2.83 1.24 -2.88
C SER A 51 4.14 1.87 -2.41
N GLU A 52 5.16 1.05 -2.19
CA GLU A 52 6.51 1.47 -1.83
C GLU A 52 7.15 2.33 -2.91
N GLU A 53 7.10 1.88 -4.18
CA GLU A 53 7.60 2.65 -5.31
C GLU A 53 6.87 3.99 -5.46
N TYR A 54 5.56 4.02 -5.25
CA TYR A 54 4.78 5.25 -5.27
C TYR A 54 5.24 6.21 -4.18
N LEU A 55 5.41 5.71 -2.95
CA LEU A 55 5.90 6.46 -1.80
C LEU A 55 7.32 6.99 -1.99
N MET A 56 8.19 6.27 -2.71
CA MET A 56 9.52 6.76 -3.06
C MET A 56 9.46 7.92 -4.06
N LYS A 57 8.60 7.83 -5.09
CA LYS A 57 8.52 8.82 -6.19
C LYS A 57 7.77 10.10 -5.80
N THR A 58 6.75 10.00 -4.95
CA THR A 58 5.91 11.14 -4.58
C THR A 58 6.58 12.08 -3.58
N THR A 59 6.43 13.39 -3.73
CA THR A 59 6.84 14.39 -2.73
C THR A 59 5.70 14.84 -1.81
N LYS A 60 4.50 14.29 -2.01
CA LYS A 60 3.27 14.70 -1.30
C LYS A 60 3.24 14.28 0.17
N PHE A 61 3.98 13.24 0.54
CA PHE A 61 4.07 12.77 1.92
C PHE A 61 5.36 13.22 2.57
N SER A 62 5.28 13.63 3.84
CA SER A 62 6.44 14.02 4.63
C SER A 62 7.38 12.82 4.85
N LYS A 63 8.68 13.10 5.03
CA LYS A 63 9.66 12.04 5.35
C LYS A 63 9.28 11.27 6.63
N ALA A 64 8.73 11.96 7.63
CA ALA A 64 8.27 11.34 8.87
C ALA A 64 7.13 10.34 8.63
N LEU A 65 6.15 10.69 7.78
CA LEU A 65 5.05 9.80 7.44
C LEU A 65 5.53 8.61 6.61
N LYS A 66 6.46 8.81 5.67
CA LYS A 66 7.08 7.72 4.91
C LYS A 66 7.84 6.73 5.80
N LEU A 67 8.57 7.25 6.79
CA LEU A 67 9.28 6.43 7.77
C LEU A 67 8.32 5.65 8.68
N HIS A 68 7.23 6.28 9.10
CA HIS A 68 6.20 5.60 9.89
C HIS A 68 5.54 4.46 9.10
N LEU A 69 5.15 4.71 7.85
CA LEU A 69 4.55 3.71 6.97
C LEU A 69 5.52 2.58 6.63
N SER A 70 6.81 2.89 6.41
CA SER A 70 7.81 1.86 6.13
C SER A 70 8.06 0.95 7.33
N ASP A 71 8.02 1.48 8.54
CA ASP A 71 8.15 0.67 9.75
C ASP A 71 6.88 -0.15 10.02
N GLN A 72 5.70 0.47 9.87
CA GLN A 72 4.41 -0.17 10.10
C GLN A 72 4.16 -1.36 9.16
N TYR A 73 4.40 -1.18 7.85
CA TYR A 73 4.13 -2.19 6.83
C TYR A 73 5.39 -2.95 6.38
N ARG A 74 6.51 -2.80 7.10
CA ARG A 74 7.80 -3.45 6.81
C ARG A 74 8.25 -3.24 5.35
N LEU A 75 8.13 -2.01 4.85
CA LEU A 75 8.58 -1.60 3.52
C LEU A 75 10.10 -1.33 3.55
N GLU A 76 10.89 -2.39 3.43
CA GLU A 76 12.34 -2.35 3.62
C GLU A 76 13.06 -1.44 2.60
N GLY A 77 12.59 -1.37 1.37
CA GLY A 77 13.14 -0.48 0.34
C GLY A 77 12.93 1.00 0.68
N LEU A 78 11.74 1.36 1.18
CA LEU A 78 11.41 2.73 1.60
C LEU A 78 12.21 3.11 2.86
N LYS A 79 12.40 2.17 3.78
CA LYS A 79 13.23 2.36 4.98
C LYS A 79 14.70 2.61 4.62
N LEU A 80 15.25 1.86 3.67
CA LEU A 80 16.62 2.06 3.19
C LEU A 80 16.76 3.42 2.48
N SER A 81 15.85 3.77 1.58
CA SER A 81 15.93 5.04 0.83
C SER A 81 15.77 6.30 1.71
N THR A 82 15.06 6.22 2.84
CA THR A 82 14.87 7.35 3.75
C THR A 82 16.00 7.54 4.76
N CYS A 83 16.83 6.53 5.02
CA CYS A 83 17.99 6.61 5.92
C CYS A 83 19.28 7.16 5.25
N TYR A 84 19.33 7.27 3.92
CA TYR A 84 20.51 7.76 3.18
C TYR A 84 20.44 9.27 2.82
N ILE A 85 19.53 10.05 3.42
CA ILE A 85 19.38 11.50 3.19
C ILE A 85 19.36 12.25 4.52
#